data_AF-A0A925B7R5-F1
#
_entry.id   AF-A0A925B7R5-F1
#
_cell.length_a   1.000
_cell.length_b   1.000
_cell.length_c   1.000
_cell.angle_alpha   90.00
_cell.angle_beta   90.00
_cell.angle_gamma   90.00
#
_symmetry.space_group_name_H-M   'P 1'
#
loop_
_entity.id
_entity.type
_entity.pdbx_description
1 polymer ?
#
loop_
_entity_poly.entity_id
_entity_poly.type
_entity_poly.pdbx_seq_one_letter_code
_entity_poly.pdbx_strand_id
1 'polypeptide(L)'
;MERSNRRSIFGAILLSLAAIALKPRATQAVPNTFYVATDGSDATGDGSATKPWKTLAYAADNTRAGNVIHLKAGTFLETRPTKLAVGVDIEGEGTDRTIVRASLDSSYLITLLSRSHETGNQ
;
A
#
# COMPACT_ATOMS: atom_id res chain seq x y z
N MET A 1 -78.51 -34.23 -12.82
CA MET A 1 -78.24 -33.06 -11.95
C MET A 1 -77.07 -33.46 -11.06
N GLU A 2 -75.95 -32.77 -10.90
CA GLU A 2 -75.71 -31.33 -10.98
C GLU A 2 -74.21 -31.05 -11.22
N ARG A 3 -73.98 -30.26 -12.28
CA ARG A 3 -72.89 -29.33 -12.67
C ARG A 3 -71.44 -29.50 -12.16
N SER A 4 -70.57 -29.59 -13.17
CA SER A 4 -69.12 -29.34 -13.17
C SER A 4 -68.72 -27.87 -12.91
N ASN A 5 -67.55 -27.71 -12.28
CA ASN A 5 -66.54 -26.65 -12.42
C ASN A 5 -66.51 -25.47 -11.41
N ARG A 6 -65.34 -25.24 -10.76
CA ARG A 6 -64.63 -23.93 -10.67
C ARG A 6 -63.36 -23.97 -9.76
N ARG A 7 -62.20 -24.01 -10.44
CA ARG A 7 -61.04 -23.08 -10.36
C ARG A 7 -60.36 -22.72 -9.00
N SER A 8 -59.07 -23.12 -8.93
CA SER A 8 -57.89 -22.23 -8.79
C SER A 8 -57.40 -21.73 -7.40
N ILE A 9 -56.16 -22.19 -7.08
CA ILE A 9 -54.94 -21.52 -6.53
C ILE A 9 -55.04 -20.60 -5.30
N PHE A 10 -54.16 -20.78 -4.30
CA PHE A 10 -53.44 -19.78 -3.45
C PHE A 10 -52.77 -20.53 -2.26
N GLY A 11 -51.49 -20.43 -1.91
CA GLY A 11 -50.38 -19.66 -2.43
C GLY A 11 -49.05 -20.33 -2.00
N ALA A 12 -48.05 -20.24 -2.87
CA ALA A 12 -46.70 -20.65 -2.56
C ALA A 12 -46.05 -19.58 -1.68
N ILE A 13 -45.70 -19.93 -0.43
CA ILE A 13 -44.84 -19.10 0.42
C ILE A 13 -43.42 -19.24 -0.13
N LEU A 14 -43.00 -18.28 -0.96
CA LEU A 14 -41.61 -18.12 -1.35
C LEU A 14 -40.85 -17.52 -0.17
N LEU A 15 -40.19 -18.38 0.61
CA LEU A 15 -39.19 -17.97 1.58
C LEU A 15 -37.98 -17.43 0.80
N SER A 16 -37.89 -16.10 0.64
CA SER A 16 -36.75 -15.47 0.00
C SER A 16 -35.52 -15.62 0.90
N LEU A 17 -34.60 -16.51 0.53
CA LEU A 17 -33.28 -16.57 1.12
C LEU A 17 -32.49 -15.36 0.59
N ALA A 18 -32.40 -14.28 1.37
CA ALA A 18 -31.48 -13.20 1.06
C ALA A 18 -30.06 -13.75 1.18
N ALA A 19 -29.39 -14.00 0.04
CA ALA A 19 -27.97 -14.27 0.03
C ALA A 19 -27.26 -13.01 0.54
N ILE A 20 -26.81 -13.04 1.80
CA ILE A 20 -25.88 -12.03 2.32
C ILE A 20 -24.58 -12.24 1.56
N ALA A 21 -24.37 -11.43 0.52
CA ALA A 21 -23.10 -11.35 -0.17
C ALA A 21 -22.06 -10.83 0.84
N LEU A 22 -21.31 -11.75 1.45
CA LEU A 22 -20.19 -11.41 2.30
C LEU A 22 -19.18 -10.69 1.41
N LYS A 23 -19.08 -9.36 1.55
CA LYS A 23 -18.01 -8.61 0.89
C LYS A 23 -16.70 -9.27 1.34
N PRO A 24 -15.86 -9.78 0.43
CA PRO A 24 -14.59 -10.36 0.84
C PRO A 24 -13.83 -9.28 1.60
N ARG A 25 -13.50 -9.55 2.87
CA ARG A 25 -12.56 -8.73 3.62
C ARG A 25 -11.27 -8.78 2.83
N ALA A 26 -10.76 -7.63 2.40
CA ALA A 26 -9.44 -7.56 1.83
C ALA A 26 -8.49 -8.25 2.82
N THR A 27 -7.92 -9.39 2.42
CA THR A 27 -6.80 -9.99 3.12
C THR A 27 -5.69 -8.97 3.01
N GLN A 28 -5.43 -8.23 4.09
CA GLN A 28 -4.31 -7.31 4.16
C GLN A 28 -3.06 -8.16 3.94
N ALA A 29 -2.45 -8.04 2.75
CA ALA A 29 -1.17 -8.67 2.49
C ALA A 29 -0.22 -8.23 3.61
N VAL A 30 0.55 -9.16 4.18
CA VAL A 30 1.57 -8.81 5.17
C VAL A 30 2.49 -7.80 4.48
N PRO A 31 2.68 -6.60 5.07
CA PRO A 31 3.50 -5.58 4.43
C PRO A 31 4.94 -6.11 4.29
N ASN A 32 5.51 -6.00 3.09
CA ASN A 32 6.91 -6.30 2.87
C ASN A 32 7.75 -5.10 3.29
N THR A 33 8.72 -5.33 4.18
CA THR A 33 9.69 -4.31 4.58
C THR A 33 10.94 -4.41 3.70
N PHE A 34 11.33 -3.28 3.09
CA PHE A 34 12.54 -3.13 2.31
C PHE A 34 13.49 -2.17 3.01
N TYR A 35 14.79 -2.45 2.97
CA TYR A 35 15.80 -1.74 3.76
C TYR A 35 16.66 -0.84 2.89
N VAL A 36 16.92 0.36 3.40
CA VAL A 36 17.84 1.34 2.84
C VAL A 36 18.92 1.64 3.86
N ALA A 37 20.19 1.64 3.44
CA ALA A 37 21.33 1.87 4.30
C ALA A 37 22.41 2.70 3.60
N THR A 38 23.15 3.51 4.37
CA THR A 38 24.20 4.38 3.81
C THR A 38 25.35 3.61 3.17
N ASP A 39 25.56 2.37 3.61
CA ASP A 39 26.52 1.39 3.08
C ASP A 39 25.88 0.40 2.08
N GLY A 40 24.62 0.61 1.71
CA GLY A 40 23.89 -0.20 0.73
C GLY A 40 24.30 0.07 -0.72
N SER A 41 23.60 -0.59 -1.65
CA SER A 41 23.86 -0.48 -3.09
C SER A 41 22.58 -0.55 -3.92
N ASP A 42 22.33 0.47 -4.76
CA ASP A 42 21.22 0.46 -5.73
C ASP A 42 21.50 -0.44 -6.94
N ALA A 43 22.76 -0.86 -7.14
CA ALA A 43 23.15 -1.73 -8.26
C ALA A 43 23.12 -3.23 -7.90
N THR A 44 23.42 -3.56 -6.64
CA THR A 44 23.63 -4.95 -6.20
C THR A 44 22.78 -5.33 -4.97
N GLY A 45 22.19 -4.35 -4.30
CA GLY A 45 21.23 -4.57 -3.23
C GLY A 45 19.91 -5.10 -3.78
N ASP A 46 19.25 -5.94 -2.99
CA ASP A 46 17.93 -6.51 -3.29
C ASP A 46 16.84 -5.95 -2.35
N GLY A 47 17.21 -5.00 -1.49
CA GLY A 47 16.30 -4.36 -0.54
C GLY A 47 16.04 -5.21 0.71
N SER A 48 16.70 -6.36 0.87
CA SER A 48 16.67 -7.11 2.13
C SER A 48 17.51 -6.44 3.22
N ALA A 49 17.31 -6.83 4.48
CA ALA A 49 18.08 -6.31 5.61
C ALA A 49 19.60 -6.56 5.50
N THR A 50 20.01 -7.62 4.79
CA THR A 50 21.42 -8.00 4.60
C THR A 50 22.03 -7.42 3.34
N LYS A 51 21.20 -7.06 2.34
CA LYS A 51 21.63 -6.43 1.09
C LYS A 51 20.74 -5.22 0.76
N PRO A 52 20.79 -4.17 1.60
CA PRO A 52 19.92 -3.01 1.47
C PRO A 52 20.24 -2.20 0.22
N TRP A 53 19.24 -1.46 -0.25
CA TRP A 53 19.46 -0.40 -1.23
C TRP A 53 20.17 0.80 -0.60
N LYS A 54 20.70 1.68 -1.43
CA LYS A 54 21.48 2.84 -0.98
C LYS A 54 20.64 4.09 -0.83
N THR A 55 19.70 4.32 -1.76
CA THR A 55 18.92 5.56 -1.81
C THR A 55 17.44 5.31 -1.56
N LEU A 56 16.81 6.28 -0.90
CA LEU A 56 15.36 6.30 -0.66
C LEU A 56 14.61 6.43 -1.99
N ALA A 57 15.10 7.27 -2.91
CA ALA A 57 14.46 7.44 -4.20
C ALA A 57 14.45 6.11 -5.00
N TYR A 58 15.52 5.32 -4.93
CA TYR A 58 15.55 3.99 -5.57
C TYR A 58 14.56 3.03 -4.91
N ALA A 59 14.48 3.02 -3.58
CA ALA A 59 13.52 2.19 -2.86
C ALA A 59 12.06 2.55 -3.22
N ALA A 60 11.74 3.84 -3.35
CA ALA A 60 10.42 4.30 -3.74
C ALA A 60 10.04 3.83 -5.15
N ASP A 61 10.98 3.81 -6.10
CA ASP A 61 10.72 3.31 -7.46
C ASP A 61 10.52 1.78 -7.53
N ASN A 62 11.02 1.04 -6.54
CA ASN A 62 11.01 -0.44 -6.52
C ASN A 62 9.98 -1.03 -5.54
N THR A 63 9.25 -0.19 -4.82
CA THR A 63 8.20 -0.61 -3.88
C THR A 63 6.81 -0.30 -4.41
N ARG A 64 5.80 -0.97 -3.85
CA ARG A 64 4.39 -0.84 -4.24
C ARG A 64 3.51 -0.70 -3.01
N ALA A 65 2.27 -0.30 -3.22
CA ALA A 65 1.27 -0.17 -2.16
C ALA A 65 1.23 -1.41 -1.24
N GLY A 66 1.19 -1.16 0.07
CA GLY A 66 1.29 -2.16 1.13
C GLY A 66 2.71 -2.46 1.59
N ASN A 67 3.75 -1.88 0.99
CA ASN A 67 5.13 -2.07 1.43
C ASN A 67 5.59 -0.97 2.39
N VAL A 68 6.63 -1.28 3.16
CA VAL A 68 7.33 -0.35 4.05
C VAL A 68 8.78 -0.19 3.57
N ILE A 69 9.26 1.04 3.50
CA ILE A 69 10.68 1.37 3.31
C ILE A 69 11.28 1.72 4.66
N HIS A 70 12.15 0.85 5.18
CA HIS A 70 12.89 1.03 6.42
C HIS A 70 14.27 1.63 6.16
N LEU A 71 14.50 2.86 6.60
CA LEU A 71 15.81 3.48 6.58
C LEU A 71 16.56 3.15 7.87
N LYS A 72 17.68 2.44 7.72
CA LYS A 72 18.64 2.23 8.81
C LYS A 72 19.22 3.56 9.27
N ALA A 73 19.86 3.56 10.44
CA ALA A 73 20.53 4.75 10.95
C ALA A 73 21.60 5.26 9.98
N GLY A 74 21.61 6.58 9.76
CA GLY A 74 22.51 7.24 8.85
C GLY A 74 21.95 8.55 8.30
N THR A 75 22.79 9.25 7.53
CA THR A 75 22.38 10.41 6.75
C THR A 75 22.34 10.04 5.28
N PHE A 76 21.15 10.02 4.69
CA PHE A 76 20.91 9.71 3.29
C PHE A 76 20.90 11.00 2.48
N LEU A 77 21.86 11.12 1.55
CA LEU A 77 21.93 12.27 0.65
C LEU A 77 21.21 11.93 -0.65
N GLU A 78 20.00 12.47 -0.81
CA GLU A 78 19.20 12.29 -2.02
C GLU A 78 19.53 13.39 -3.03
N THR A 79 19.93 12.97 -4.23
CA THR A 79 20.26 13.85 -5.37
C THR A 79 19.13 13.94 -6.39
N ARG A 80 18.02 13.24 -6.15
CA ARG A 80 16.79 13.36 -6.93
C ARG A 80 15.56 13.29 -6.02
N PRO A 81 14.40 13.83 -6.47
CA PRO A 81 13.15 13.69 -5.74
C PRO A 81 12.74 12.23 -5.54
N THR A 82 12.29 11.91 -4.33
CA THR A 82 11.63 10.64 -4.00
C THR A 82 10.14 10.75 -4.35
N LYS A 83 9.66 9.92 -5.28
CA LYS A 83 8.23 9.85 -5.61
C LYS A 83 7.60 8.69 -4.84
N LEU A 84 6.98 8.99 -3.70
CA LEU A 84 6.36 7.96 -2.89
C LEU A 84 4.98 7.61 -3.45
N ALA A 85 4.79 6.34 -3.80
CA ALA A 85 3.53 5.84 -4.30
C ALA A 85 2.48 5.74 -3.18
N VAL A 86 1.20 5.85 -3.54
CA VAL A 86 0.08 5.71 -2.58
C VAL A 86 0.16 4.37 -1.85
N GLY A 87 0.12 4.42 -0.53
CA GLY A 87 0.13 3.26 0.35
C GLY A 87 1.50 2.62 0.52
N VAL A 88 2.59 3.33 0.19
CA VAL A 88 3.95 2.96 0.61
C VAL A 88 4.30 3.77 1.85
N ASP A 89 4.69 3.09 2.92
CA ASP A 89 5.09 3.75 4.16
C ASP A 89 6.62 3.92 4.20
N ILE A 90 7.08 4.96 4.90
CA ILE A 90 8.49 5.19 5.19
C ILE A 90 8.68 5.20 6.70
N GLU A 91 9.62 4.40 7.18
CA GLU A 91 10.02 4.37 8.59
C GLU A 91 11.54 4.54 8.73
N GLY A 92 11.97 5.22 9.80
CA GLY A 92 13.38 5.34 10.16
C GLY A 92 13.69 4.54 11.42
N GLU A 93 14.92 4.05 11.55
CA GLU A 93 15.41 3.31 12.72
C GLU A 93 15.39 4.14 14.04
N GLY A 94 15.26 5.46 13.94
CA GLY A 94 15.04 6.35 15.08
C GLY A 94 15.03 7.83 14.68
N THR A 95 14.33 8.67 15.45
CA THR A 95 14.11 10.09 15.13
C THR A 95 15.38 10.95 15.11
N ASP A 96 16.41 10.52 15.82
CA ASP A 96 17.75 11.14 15.90
C ASP A 96 18.82 10.32 15.17
N ARG A 97 18.45 9.16 14.62
CA ARG A 97 19.36 8.21 13.98
C ARG A 97 19.24 8.20 12.46
N THR A 98 18.09 8.59 11.93
CA THR A 98 17.82 8.59 10.49
C THR A 98 17.56 10.00 10.00
N ILE A 99 18.42 10.51 9.12
CA ILE A 99 18.29 11.85 8.52
C ILE A 99 18.26 11.70 7.00
N VAL A 100 17.24 12.22 6.35
CA VAL A 100 17.20 12.33 4.88
C VAL A 100 17.48 13.77 4.50
N ARG A 101 18.53 14.01 3.72
CA ARG A 101 18.94 15.33 3.26
C ARG A 101 18.79 15.42 1.75
N ALA A 102 18.18 16.50 1.30
CA ALA A 102 18.17 16.86 -0.11
C ALA A 102 19.48 17.55 -0.49
N SER A 103 20.08 17.11 -1.60
CA SER A 103 21.04 17.90 -2.37
C SER A 103 20.41 18.20 -3.73
N LEU A 104 19.37 19.02 -3.72
CA LEU A 104 18.53 19.36 -4.88
C LEU A 104 18.55 20.88 -5.09
N ASP A 105 18.61 21.31 -6.35
CA ASP A 105 18.82 22.74 -6.66
C ASP A 105 17.57 23.61 -6.45
N SER A 106 16.35 23.07 -6.55
CA SER A 106 15.06 23.76 -6.28
C SER A 106 13.85 22.80 -6.30
N SER A 107 14.04 21.56 -5.86
CA SER A 107 13.00 20.51 -5.90
C SER A 107 12.61 20.05 -4.50
N TYR A 108 11.38 19.57 -4.36
CA TYR A 108 10.96 18.85 -3.17
C TYR A 108 11.77 17.57 -3.00
N LEU A 109 12.16 17.26 -1.77
CA LEU A 109 12.82 16.00 -1.42
C LEU A 109 11.88 14.82 -1.63
N ILE A 110 10.65 14.94 -1.13
CA ILE A 110 9.61 13.91 -1.23
C ILE A 110 8.39 14.50 -1.93
N THR A 111 7.96 13.83 -3.00
CA THR A 111 6.69 14.06 -3.65
C THR A 111 5.76 12.91 -3.32
N LEU A 112 4.69 13.25 -2.64
CA LEU A 112 3.63 12.36 -2.20
C LEU A 112 2.58 12.21 -3.31
N LEU A 113 2.50 11.04 -3.94
CA LEU A 113 1.48 10.78 -4.96
C LEU A 113 0.15 10.44 -4.29
N SER A 114 -0.95 11.02 -4.76
CA SER A 114 -2.31 10.68 -4.31
C SER A 114 -3.15 10.15 -5.47
N ARG A 115 -4.04 9.19 -5.21
CA ARG A 115 -5.14 8.84 -6.12
C ARG A 115 -6.28 9.83 -5.87
N SER A 116 -7.11 10.11 -6.88
CA SER A 116 -8.23 11.05 -6.77
C SER A 116 -9.08 10.76 -5.53
N HIS A 117 -9.03 11.68 -4.56
CA HIS A 117 -9.79 11.75 -3.32
C HIS A 117 -10.18 10.41 -2.67
N GLU A 118 -9.25 9.82 -1.93
CA GLU A 118 -9.58 8.93 -0.82
C GLU A 118 -9.01 9.60 0.44
N THR A 119 -9.91 9.91 1.36
CA THR A 119 -9.70 10.51 2.68
C THR A 119 -8.42 9.99 3.35
N GLY A 120 -7.61 10.88 3.93
CA GLY A 120 -6.27 10.63 4.51
C GLY A 120 -6.12 9.40 5.41
N ASN A 121 -4.90 8.93 5.73
CA ASN A 121 -3.62 9.62 5.81
C ASN A 121 -2.60 9.09 4.79
N GLN A 122 -1.68 9.98 4.40
CA GLN A 122 -0.34 9.58 3.97
C GLN A 122 0.58 9.55 5.17
#